data_AF-A0A0Q6S352-F1
#
_entry.id   AF-A0A0Q6S352-F1
#
_cell.length_a   1.000
_cell.length_b   1.000
_cell.length_c   1.000
_cell.angle_alpha   90.00
_cell.angle_beta   90.00
_cell.angle_gamma   90.00
#
_symmetry.space_group_name_H-M   'P 1'
#
loop_
_entity.id
_entity.type
_entity.pdbx_description
1 polymer ?
#
loop_
_entity_poly.entity_id
_entity_poly.type
_entity_poly.pdbx_seq_one_letter_code
_entity_poly.pdbx_strand_id
1 'polypeptide(L)'
;MVSPGTIGVSDIGFEFDILIQGERTEAFDAFAAANPDWGCRYGKNGGFLAEPPQLATGEPCARTYVALHVDAYAAQISALRPLGHGHAIRIAVYFDSMTVPPLCLGLKPSTMALVSALGYEVEFCLYPCADHDDDGKSDLNPTLGT
;
A
#
# COMPACT_ATOMS: atom_id res chain seq x y z
N MET A 1 3.40 38.45 0.33
CA MET A 1 4.19 37.19 0.46
C MET A 1 3.24 36.15 0.99
N VAL A 2 2.90 35.17 0.16
CA VAL A 2 2.03 34.05 0.55
C VAL A 2 2.96 32.97 1.10
N SER A 3 2.82 32.65 2.38
CA SER A 3 3.52 31.50 2.97
C SER A 3 3.07 30.23 2.22
N PRO A 4 4.00 29.39 1.74
CA PRO A 4 3.61 28.11 1.18
C PRO A 4 2.99 27.29 2.31
N GLY A 5 1.72 26.96 2.14
CA GLY A 5 0.94 26.23 3.12
C GLY A 5 1.61 24.91 3.44
N THR A 6 1.79 24.67 4.74
CA THR A 6 1.98 23.36 5.33
C THR A 6 0.95 22.43 4.72
N ILE A 7 1.37 21.58 3.79
CA ILE A 7 0.62 20.36 3.48
C ILE A 7 0.54 19.67 4.83
N GLY A 8 -0.67 19.49 5.35
CA GLY A 8 -0.88 18.66 6.53
C GLY A 8 -0.39 17.27 6.17
N VAL A 9 0.88 16.99 6.47
CA VAL A 9 1.47 15.68 6.36
C VAL A 9 0.77 14.87 7.44
N SER A 10 -0.16 14.00 7.04
CA SER A 10 -0.71 13.04 7.98
C SER A 10 0.47 12.21 8.49
N ASP A 11 0.74 12.28 9.80
CA ASP A 11 1.85 11.58 10.48
C ASP A 11 1.84 10.04 10.27
N ILE A 12 0.74 9.52 9.70
CA ILE A 12 0.53 8.13 9.33
C ILE A 12 0.03 8.05 7.88
N GLY A 13 0.69 7.23 7.07
CA GLY A 13 0.29 6.83 5.73
C GLY A 13 -0.04 5.34 5.64
N PHE A 14 -1.00 4.98 4.79
CA PHE A 14 -1.36 3.59 4.53
C PHE A 14 -1.20 3.29 3.03
N GLU A 15 -0.72 2.10 2.70
CA GLU A 15 -0.81 1.52 1.35
C GLU A 15 -1.54 0.19 1.41
N PHE A 16 -2.33 -0.09 0.38
CA PHE A 16 -3.14 -1.29 0.20
C PHE A 16 -2.67 -2.04 -1.04
N ASP A 17 -2.22 -3.28 -0.84
CA ASP A 17 -1.76 -4.12 -1.94
C ASP A 17 -2.27 -5.54 -1.82
N ILE A 18 -2.29 -6.23 -2.95
CA ILE A 18 -2.67 -7.64 -3.03
C ILE A 18 -1.45 -8.47 -3.41
N LEU A 19 -1.10 -9.41 -2.54
CA LEU A 19 -0.06 -10.40 -2.74
C LEU A 19 -0.67 -11.74 -3.09
N ILE A 20 -0.24 -12.32 -4.19
CA ILE A 20 -0.66 -13.65 -4.64
C ILE A 20 0.60 -14.50 -4.86
N GLN A 21 0.69 -15.65 -4.20
CA GLN A 21 1.78 -16.58 -4.47
C GLN A 21 1.38 -17.57 -5.57
N GLY A 22 2.33 -17.99 -6.39
CA GLY A 22 2.08 -18.92 -7.49
C GLY A 22 3.07 -18.76 -8.63
N GLU A 23 2.86 -19.51 -9.69
CA GLU A 23 3.59 -19.33 -10.94
C GLU A 23 2.87 -18.32 -11.84
N ARG A 24 3.62 -17.59 -12.67
CA ARG A 24 3.02 -16.71 -13.67
C ARG A 24 2.22 -17.53 -14.69
N THR A 25 1.00 -17.07 -14.93
CA THR A 25 0.07 -17.62 -15.94
C THR A 25 -0.46 -16.49 -16.83
N GLU A 26 -0.99 -16.84 -18.00
CA GLU A 26 -1.61 -15.87 -18.93
C GLU A 26 -2.78 -15.10 -18.31
N ALA A 27 -3.43 -15.66 -17.28
CA ALA A 27 -4.57 -15.06 -16.62
C ALA A 27 -4.18 -13.81 -15.80
N PHE A 28 -2.96 -13.75 -15.26
CA PHE A 28 -2.45 -12.54 -14.61
C PHE A 28 -2.18 -11.42 -15.61
N ASP A 29 -1.69 -11.75 -16.82
CA ASP A 29 -1.51 -10.77 -17.88
C ASP A 29 -2.86 -10.24 -18.39
N ALA A 30 -3.87 -11.11 -18.49
CA ALA A 30 -5.25 -10.71 -18.79
C ALA A 30 -5.85 -9.82 -17.68
N PHE A 31 -5.60 -10.13 -16.40
CA PHE A 31 -6.01 -9.30 -15.28
C PHE A 31 -5.40 -7.90 -15.36
N ALA A 32 -4.09 -7.81 -15.61
CA ALA A 32 -3.39 -6.53 -15.74
C ALA A 32 -3.93 -5.70 -16.92
N ALA A 33 -4.23 -6.35 -18.06
CA ALA A 33 -4.84 -5.69 -19.21
C ALA A 33 -6.27 -5.18 -18.92
N ALA A 34 -7.04 -5.91 -18.11
CA ALA A 34 -8.39 -5.52 -17.70
C ALA A 34 -8.41 -4.43 -16.61
N ASN A 35 -7.30 -4.23 -15.89
CA ASN A 35 -7.16 -3.26 -14.81
C ASN A 35 -5.94 -2.36 -15.05
N PRO A 36 -5.98 -1.51 -16.10
CA PRO A 36 -4.81 -0.73 -16.53
C PRO A 36 -4.35 0.30 -15.48
N ASP A 37 -5.24 0.72 -14.58
CA ASP A 37 -4.95 1.67 -13.51
C ASP A 37 -4.31 1.02 -12.27
N TRP A 38 -4.15 -0.32 -12.27
CA TRP A 38 -3.51 -1.05 -11.18
C TRP A 38 -2.04 -1.30 -11.50
N GLY A 39 -1.16 -1.02 -10.54
CA GLY A 39 0.23 -1.43 -10.61
C GLY A 39 0.34 -2.95 -10.49
N CYS A 40 0.58 -3.64 -11.60
CA CYS A 40 0.73 -5.10 -11.62
C CYS A 40 2.19 -5.47 -11.87
N ARG A 41 2.83 -6.19 -10.93
CA ARG A 41 4.24 -6.62 -11.07
C ARG A 41 4.48 -8.05 -10.59
N TYR A 42 5.38 -8.75 -11.27
CA TYR A 42 5.86 -10.06 -10.84
C TYR A 42 7.15 -9.94 -10.06
N GLY A 43 7.19 -10.57 -8.90
CA GLY A 43 8.40 -10.77 -8.10
C GLY A 43 9.30 -11.85 -8.69
N LYS A 44 10.58 -11.80 -8.32
CA LYS A 44 11.60 -12.77 -8.78
C LYS A 44 11.30 -14.23 -8.37
N ASN A 45 10.43 -14.44 -7.40
CA ASN A 45 10.07 -15.75 -6.84
C ASN A 45 8.69 -16.25 -7.29
N GLY A 46 8.14 -15.72 -8.39
CA GLY A 46 6.82 -16.11 -8.91
C GLY A 46 5.64 -15.36 -8.31
N GLY A 47 5.79 -14.72 -7.15
CA GLY A 47 4.73 -13.93 -6.54
C GLY A 47 4.23 -12.79 -7.45
N PHE A 48 2.92 -12.59 -7.49
CA PHE A 48 2.27 -11.49 -8.18
C PHE A 48 1.81 -10.44 -7.17
N LEU A 49 2.15 -9.19 -7.44
CA LEU A 49 1.68 -8.04 -6.69
C LEU A 49 0.73 -7.22 -7.56
N ALA A 50 -0.45 -6.92 -7.03
CA ALA A 50 -1.40 -5.99 -7.61
C ALA A 50 -1.64 -4.82 -6.66
N GLU A 51 -1.37 -3.61 -7.13
CA GLU A 51 -1.45 -2.35 -6.40
C GLU A 51 -2.60 -1.52 -6.99
N PRO A 52 -3.82 -1.58 -6.43
CA PRO A 52 -4.90 -0.74 -6.90
C PRO A 52 -4.63 0.75 -6.63
N PRO A 53 -5.39 1.66 -7.26
CA PRO A 53 -5.37 3.06 -6.89
C PRO A 53 -5.68 3.25 -5.39
N GLN A 54 -4.80 3.96 -4.68
CA GLN A 54 -4.94 4.20 -3.25
C GLN A 54 -6.03 5.25 -3.01
N LEU A 55 -7.06 4.87 -2.25
CA LEU A 55 -8.20 5.71 -1.94
C LEU A 55 -7.92 6.53 -0.68
N ALA A 56 -8.05 7.85 -0.79
CA ALA A 56 -7.83 8.74 0.34
C ALA A 56 -8.96 8.62 1.37
N THR A 57 -8.60 8.44 2.64
CA THR A 57 -9.50 8.65 3.77
C THR A 57 -9.17 9.96 4.47
N GLY A 58 -10.19 10.70 4.92
CA GLY A 58 -9.98 11.85 5.79
C GLY A 58 -9.58 11.49 7.23
N GLU A 59 -9.41 10.20 7.53
CA GLU A 59 -9.11 9.66 8.86
C GLU A 59 -7.84 8.80 8.84
N PRO A 60 -6.93 8.92 9.83
CA PRO A 60 -5.73 8.09 9.94
C PRO A 60 -6.04 6.73 10.62
N CYS A 61 -7.12 6.05 10.20
CA CYS A 61 -7.58 4.81 10.82
C CYS A 61 -7.53 3.66 9.82
N ALA A 62 -6.67 2.66 10.07
CA ALA A 62 -6.54 1.50 9.18
C ALA A 62 -7.87 0.79 8.96
N ARG A 63 -8.73 0.75 9.99
CA ARG A 63 -10.09 0.21 9.91
C ARG A 63 -10.92 0.84 8.78
N THR A 64 -10.91 2.17 8.71
CA THR A 64 -11.70 2.94 7.73
C THR A 64 -11.06 2.80 6.35
N TYR A 65 -9.72 2.89 6.31
CA TYR A 65 -8.92 2.73 5.10
C TYR A 65 -9.13 1.36 4.42
N VAL A 66 -8.95 0.27 5.16
CA VAL A 66 -9.06 -1.10 4.64
C VAL A 66 -10.48 -1.41 4.20
N ALA A 67 -11.49 -1.01 4.98
CA ALA A 67 -12.89 -1.22 4.60
C ALA A 67 -13.21 -0.54 3.26
N LEU A 68 -12.78 0.72 3.09
CA LEU A 68 -12.98 1.46 1.85
C LEU A 68 -12.40 0.74 0.62
N HIS A 69 -11.16 0.25 0.73
CA HIS A 69 -10.48 -0.45 -0.37
C HIS A 69 -11.10 -1.81 -0.67
N VAL A 70 -11.38 -2.61 0.37
CA VAL A 70 -11.99 -3.93 0.20
C VAL A 70 -13.37 -3.79 -0.46
N ASP A 71 -14.18 -2.83 -0.03
CA ASP A 71 -15.51 -2.61 -0.60
C ASP A 71 -15.41 -2.11 -2.06
N ALA A 72 -14.50 -1.18 -2.34
CA ALA A 72 -14.33 -0.63 -3.69
C ALA A 72 -13.83 -1.64 -4.72
N TYR A 73 -12.96 -2.57 -4.29
CA TYR A 73 -12.26 -3.50 -5.18
C TYR A 73 -12.72 -4.96 -5.04
N ALA A 74 -13.81 -5.23 -4.33
CA ALA A 74 -14.28 -6.59 -4.03
C ALA A 74 -14.42 -7.49 -5.27
N ALA A 75 -14.91 -6.94 -6.39
CA ALA A 75 -15.08 -7.71 -7.62
C ALA A 75 -13.73 -8.13 -8.25
N GLN A 76 -12.77 -7.20 -8.32
CA GLN A 76 -11.42 -7.45 -8.83
C GLN A 76 -10.65 -8.41 -7.91
N ILE A 77 -10.75 -8.21 -6.59
CA ILE A 77 -10.18 -9.10 -5.57
C ILE A 77 -10.75 -10.52 -5.73
N SER A 78 -12.05 -10.65 -5.97
CA SER A 78 -12.68 -11.94 -6.22
C SER A 78 -12.18 -12.60 -7.51
N ALA A 79 -11.96 -11.82 -8.57
CA ALA A 79 -11.46 -12.32 -9.86
C ALA A 79 -10.01 -12.83 -9.80
N LEU A 80 -9.22 -12.39 -8.82
CA LEU A 80 -7.84 -12.83 -8.58
C LEU A 80 -7.75 -14.17 -7.81
N ARG A 81 -8.80 -14.55 -7.08
CA ARG A 81 -8.85 -15.79 -6.27
C ARG A 81 -8.45 -17.09 -7.00
N PRO A 82 -8.78 -17.31 -8.30
CA PRO A 82 -8.40 -18.54 -8.98
C PRO A 82 -6.97 -18.54 -9.52
N LEU A 83 -6.20 -17.44 -9.40
CA LEU A 83 -4.94 -17.25 -10.12
C LEU A 83 -3.70 -17.77 -9.40
N GLY A 84 -3.80 -18.16 -8.13
CA GLY A 84 -2.66 -18.65 -7.36
C GLY A 84 -3.05 -19.40 -6.09
N HIS A 85 -2.03 -19.71 -5.29
CA HIS A 85 -2.19 -20.32 -3.97
C HIS A 85 -1.69 -19.35 -2.91
N GLY A 86 -2.49 -19.08 -1.88
CA GLY A 86 -2.14 -18.07 -0.87
C GLY A 86 -2.39 -16.66 -1.38
N HIS A 87 -3.29 -15.96 -0.70
CA HIS A 87 -3.71 -14.61 -1.05
C HIS A 87 -3.68 -13.74 0.20
N ALA A 88 -2.95 -12.65 0.16
CA ALA A 88 -2.86 -11.71 1.28
C ALA A 88 -3.13 -10.29 0.80
N ILE A 89 -3.93 -9.57 1.58
CA ILE A 89 -4.03 -8.12 1.53
C ILE A 89 -2.95 -7.58 2.46
N ARG A 90 -1.96 -6.90 1.88
CA ARG A 90 -0.93 -6.21 2.64
C ARG A 90 -1.37 -4.78 2.91
N ILE A 91 -1.33 -4.39 4.18
CA ILE A 91 -1.49 -3.02 4.62
C ILE A 91 -0.15 -2.50 5.11
N ALA A 92 0.56 -1.77 4.26
CA ALA A 92 1.79 -1.09 4.69
C ALA A 92 1.41 0.19 5.46
N VAL A 93 1.97 0.34 6.65
CA VAL A 93 1.69 1.44 7.56
C VAL A 93 2.98 2.20 7.78
N TYR A 94 3.03 3.42 7.26
CA TYR A 94 4.14 4.34 7.45
C TYR A 94 3.80 5.25 8.62
N PHE A 95 4.67 5.32 9.63
CA PHE A 95 4.41 6.11 10.83
C PHE A 95 5.65 6.86 11.29
N ASP A 96 5.51 8.12 11.69
CA ASP A 96 6.58 8.83 12.39
C ASP A 96 6.60 8.43 13.87
N SER A 97 7.69 7.77 14.27
CA SER A 97 7.91 7.30 15.65
C SER A 97 7.92 8.41 16.72
N MET A 98 8.15 9.66 16.33
CA MET A 98 8.28 10.80 17.24
C MET A 98 6.95 11.49 17.54
N THR A 99 5.97 11.36 16.64
CA THR A 99 4.68 12.07 16.72
C THR A 99 3.48 11.14 16.88
N VAL A 100 3.69 9.81 16.88
CA VAL A 100 2.65 8.76 16.83
C VAL A 100 1.36 9.11 17.60
N PRO A 101 0.31 9.55 16.89
CA PRO A 101 -1.05 9.52 17.41
C PRO A 101 -1.45 8.06 17.68
N PRO A 102 -2.52 7.77 18.45
CA PRO A 102 -2.95 6.41 18.67
C PRO A 102 -3.26 5.68 17.35
N LEU A 103 -2.33 4.82 16.92
CA LEU A 103 -2.42 3.95 15.75
C LEU A 103 -3.53 2.92 15.97
N CYS A 104 -4.58 2.98 15.16
CA CYS A 104 -5.61 1.95 15.13
C CYS A 104 -5.32 0.96 14.00
N LEU A 105 -4.65 -0.15 14.33
CA LEU A 105 -4.40 -1.27 13.42
C LEU A 105 -5.52 -2.32 13.46
N GLY A 106 -6.62 -2.03 14.14
CA GLY A 106 -7.76 -2.94 14.27
C GLY A 106 -8.66 -2.91 13.04
N LEU A 107 -9.20 -4.07 12.66
CA LEU A 107 -10.23 -4.18 11.63
C LEU A 107 -11.60 -4.44 12.25
N LYS A 108 -12.67 -3.97 11.59
CA LYS A 108 -14.04 -4.34 12.01
C LYS A 108 -14.24 -5.84 11.76
N PRO A 109 -15.00 -6.55 12.62
CA PRO A 109 -15.38 -7.93 12.35
C PRO A 109 -16.04 -8.13 10.97
N SER A 110 -16.83 -7.15 10.51
CA SER A 110 -17.44 -7.18 9.17
C SER A 110 -16.40 -7.13 8.04
N THR A 111 -15.37 -6.30 8.19
CA THR A 111 -14.26 -6.21 7.21
C THR A 111 -13.48 -7.52 7.19
N MET A 112 -13.16 -8.08 8.36
CA MET A 112 -12.50 -9.38 8.45
C MET A 112 -13.33 -10.51 7.82
N ALA A 113 -14.64 -10.52 8.06
CA ALA A 113 -15.54 -11.51 7.46
C ALA A 113 -15.59 -11.41 5.94
N LEU A 114 -15.63 -10.19 5.39
CA LEU A 114 -15.61 -9.98 3.94
C LEU A 114 -14.28 -10.40 3.31
N VAL A 115 -13.16 -10.00 3.90
CA VAL A 115 -11.82 -10.41 3.43
C VAL A 115 -11.68 -11.93 3.44
N SER A 116 -12.13 -12.59 4.51
CA SER A 116 -12.14 -14.05 4.60
C SER A 116 -13.07 -14.70 3.56
N ALA A 117 -14.25 -14.13 3.31
CA ALA A 117 -15.17 -14.61 2.28
C ALA A 117 -14.60 -14.47 0.86
N LEU A 118 -13.76 -13.46 0.62
CA LEU A 118 -13.00 -13.30 -0.62
C LEU A 118 -11.81 -14.27 -0.72
N GLY A 119 -11.43 -14.93 0.39
CA GLY A 119 -10.38 -15.93 0.46
C GLY A 119 -8.98 -15.38 0.74
N TYR A 120 -8.90 -14.21 1.38
CA TYR A 120 -7.64 -13.52 1.66
C TYR A 120 -7.33 -13.50 3.15
N GLU A 121 -6.04 -13.48 3.49
CA GLU A 121 -5.54 -13.05 4.79
C GLU A 121 -5.22 -11.55 4.79
N VAL A 122 -5.06 -10.94 5.98
CA VAL A 122 -4.62 -9.55 6.10
C VAL A 122 -3.34 -9.47 6.90
N GLU A 123 -2.37 -8.75 6.36
CA GLU A 123 -1.07 -8.51 6.99
C GLU A 123 -0.84 -7.01 7.19
N PHE A 124 -0.46 -6.62 8.41
CA PHE A 124 0.00 -5.26 8.69
C PHE A 124 1.53 -5.23 8.68
N CYS A 125 2.11 -4.45 7.76
CA CYS A 125 3.55 -4.21 7.70
C CYS A 125 3.85 -2.80 8.21
N LEU A 126 4.55 -2.70 9.33
CA LEU A 126 4.89 -1.42 9.96
C LEU A 126 6.26 -0.95 9.47
N TYR A 127 6.28 0.22 8.86
CA TYR A 127 7.50 0.89 8.40
C TYR A 127 7.67 2.20 9.16
N PRO A 128 8.80 2.43 9.84
CA PRO A 128 9.09 3.77 10.33
C PRO A 128 9.16 4.70 9.11
N CYS A 129 8.50 5.86 9.20
CA CYS A 129 8.75 6.96 8.30
C CYS A 129 10.17 7.42 8.63
N ALA A 130 11.16 6.84 7.96
CA ALA A 130 12.46 7.49 7.89
C ALA A 130 12.17 8.78 7.13
N ASP A 131 12.38 9.93 7.77
CA ASP A 131 12.67 11.14 7.03
C ASP A 131 13.63 10.70 5.92
N HIS A 132 13.27 10.97 4.66
CA HIS A 132 14.28 10.97 3.62
C HIS A 132 15.24 12.07 4.05
N ASP A 133 16.23 11.72 4.87
CA ASP A 133 17.44 12.50 5.07
C ASP A 133 18.04 12.59 3.67
N ASP A 134 17.64 13.63 2.96
CA ASP A 134 18.28 14.17 1.79
C ASP A 134 19.62 14.78 2.22
N ASP A 135 20.43 14.02 2.96
CA ASP A 135 21.83 14.27 3.22
C ASP A 135 22.67 13.70 2.06
N GLY A 136 22.19 13.99 0.85
CA GLY A 136 22.87 13.78 -0.41
C GLY A 136 23.39 15.09 -1.02
N LYS A 137 23.35 16.22 -0.31
CA LYS A 137 24.14 17.40 -0.69
C LYS A 137 25.54 17.30 -0.10
N SER A 138 26.37 16.55 -0.80
CA SER A 138 27.82 16.79 -0.76
C SER A 138 28.07 18.18 -1.31
N ASP A 139 28.17 19.19 -0.44
CA ASP A 139 28.84 20.46 -0.76
C ASP A 139 30.34 20.19 -0.93
N LEU A 140 30.70 19.49 -2.01
CA LEU A 140 32.03 19.55 -2.57
C LEU A 140 32.13 20.90 -3.26
N ASN A 141 32.73 21.85 -2.57
CA ASN A 141 33.15 23.12 -3.12
C ASN A 141 34.62 23.00 -3.55
N PRO A 142 34.95 22.73 -4.84
CA PRO A 142 36.29 22.97 -5.34
C PRO A 142 36.31 24.38 -5.92
N THR A 143 36.57 25.40 -5.09
CA THR A 143 36.98 26.68 -5.66
C THR A 143 38.46 26.58 -6.02
N LEU A 144 38.71 26.39 -7.31
CA LEU A 144 40.00 26.54 -7.98
C LEU A 144 40.14 27.99 -8.47
N GLY A 145 41.31 28.59 -8.27
CA GLY A 145 41.72 29.90 -8.82
C GLY A 145 41.73 31.00 -7.75
N THR A 146 42.85 31.63 -7.42
CA THR A 146 44.04 32.00 -8.23
C THR A 146 45.34 31.86 -7.46
#